data_AF-A0A5A7NFY2-F1
#
_entry.id   AF-A0A5A7NFY2-F1
#
_cell.length_a   1.000
_cell.length_b   1.000
_cell.length_c   1.000
_cell.angle_alpha   90.00
_cell.angle_beta   90.00
_cell.angle_gamma   90.00
#
_symmetry.space_group_name_H-M   'P 1'
#
loop_
_entity.id
_entity.type
_entity.pdbx_description
1 polymer ?
#
loop_
_entity_poly.entity_id
_entity_poly.type
_entity_poly.pdbx_seq_one_letter_code
_entity_poly.pdbx_strand_id
1 'polypeptide(L)'
;MKDSGNIIEESNSDDLLGRLSQRLSNVGLTEKSLRAAGTVVWRAILLGSALYLALTPDQDANLRLNMISYIVALVWSYYDGVFSRGRWSFSAVEGIFLHLIGVQVGNLLALMFGNPVLSP
;
A
#
# COMPACT_ATOMS: atom_id res chain seq x y z
N MET A 1 30.39 23.32 -16.47
CA MET A 1 29.99 23.57 -15.06
C MET A 1 28.57 23.05 -14.81
N LYS A 2 28.36 21.73 -14.93
CA LYS A 2 27.04 21.09 -14.79
C LYS A 2 27.25 19.68 -14.26
N ASP A 3 27.80 19.57 -13.05
CA ASP A 3 28.12 18.26 -12.44
C ASP A 3 28.13 18.29 -10.91
N SER A 4 28.35 19.46 -10.30
CA SER A 4 28.38 19.59 -8.83
C SER A 4 27.02 19.52 -8.14
N GLY A 5 25.90 19.64 -8.88
CA GLY A 5 24.55 19.55 -8.30
C GLY A 5 24.10 18.10 -8.05
N ASN A 6 24.52 17.17 -8.90
CA ASN A 6 24.10 15.76 -8.81
C ASN A 6 24.82 15.02 -7.67
N ILE A 7 26.10 15.36 -7.43
CA ILE A 7 26.95 14.74 -6.41
C ILE A 7 26.49 15.10 -4.98
N ILE A 8 25.89 16.29 -4.79
CA ILE A 8 25.44 16.75 -3.47
C ILE A 8 24.07 16.13 -3.09
N GLU A 9 23.17 15.90 -4.05
CA GLU A 9 21.89 15.22 -3.79
C GLU A 9 22.05 13.73 -3.51
N GLU A 10 22.96 13.05 -4.20
CA GLU A 10 23.25 11.62 -4.00
C GLU A 10 23.84 11.37 -2.60
N SER A 11 24.85 12.17 -2.21
CA SER A 11 25.49 12.08 -0.89
C SER A 11 24.52 12.33 0.28
N ASN A 12 23.53 13.21 0.09
CA ASN A 12 22.53 13.50 1.13
C ASN A 12 21.47 12.40 1.22
N SER A 13 21.10 11.82 0.07
CA SER A 13 20.16 10.68 0.01
C SER A 13 20.76 9.45 0.66
N ASP A 14 22.04 9.16 0.41
CA ASP A 14 22.75 8.02 0.99
C ASP A 14 22.94 8.18 2.51
N ASP A 15 23.24 9.39 2.99
CA ASP A 15 23.34 9.67 4.43
C ASP A 15 21.97 9.58 5.13
N LEU A 16 20.90 10.04 4.49
CA LEU A 16 19.53 9.90 5.00
C LEU A 16 19.07 8.44 5.03
N LEU A 17 19.31 7.67 3.96
CA LEU A 17 18.98 6.25 3.88
C LEU A 17 19.80 5.44 4.88
N GLY A 18 21.08 5.76 5.06
CA GLY A 18 21.94 5.16 6.08
C GLY A 18 21.43 5.39 7.50
N ARG A 19 21.06 6.63 7.83
CA ARG A 19 20.45 7.00 9.13
C ARG A 19 19.09 6.33 9.34
N LEU A 20 18.27 6.22 8.31
CA LEU A 20 16.99 5.50 8.36
C LEU A 20 17.20 4.01 8.63
N SER A 21 18.10 3.37 7.89
CA SER A 21 18.45 1.96 8.06
C SER A 21 18.93 1.67 9.49
N GLN A 22 19.80 2.54 10.01
CA GLN A 22 20.32 2.41 11.38
C GLN A 22 19.22 2.61 12.44
N ARG A 23 18.28 3.54 12.23
CA ARG A 23 17.11 3.71 13.12
C ARG A 23 16.16 2.52 13.04
N LEU A 24 15.91 1.98 11.85
CA LEU A 24 15.07 0.79 11.64
C LEU A 24 15.67 -0.43 12.34
N SER A 25 16.98 -0.62 12.22
CA SER A 25 17.72 -1.68 12.91
C SER A 25 17.61 -1.56 14.44
N ASN A 26 17.70 -0.35 14.99
CA ASN A 26 17.54 -0.10 16.42
C ASN A 26 16.14 -0.43 16.95
N VAL A 27 15.11 -0.42 16.10
CA VAL A 27 13.72 -0.79 16.44
C VAL A 27 13.47 -2.29 16.24
N GLY A 28 14.50 -3.06 15.85
CA GLY A 28 14.38 -4.49 15.59
C GLY A 28 13.71 -4.82 14.25
N LEU A 29 13.52 -3.82 13.37
CA LEU A 29 13.04 -4.04 12.01
C LEU A 29 14.19 -4.54 11.15
N THR A 30 14.07 -5.79 10.71
CA THR A 30 14.99 -6.41 9.75
C THR A 30 14.69 -5.95 8.33
N GLU A 31 15.69 -6.00 7.45
CA GLU A 31 15.51 -5.76 6.00
C GLU A 31 14.39 -6.63 5.42
N LYS A 32 14.31 -7.88 5.88
CA LYS A 32 13.26 -8.83 5.48
C LYS A 32 11.86 -8.37 5.88
N SER A 33 11.67 -7.84 7.10
CA SER A 33 10.38 -7.29 7.54
C SER A 33 10.04 -5.98 6.81
N LEU A 34 11.03 -5.16 6.48
CA LEU A 34 10.82 -3.92 5.74
C LEU A 34 10.37 -4.21 4.31
N ARG A 35 11.04 -5.16 3.65
CA ARG A 35 10.66 -5.63 2.31
C ARG A 35 9.26 -6.24 2.32
N ALA A 36 8.94 -7.01 3.35
CA ALA A 36 7.61 -7.59 3.54
C ALA A 36 6.53 -6.50 3.68
N ALA A 37 6.76 -5.50 4.54
CA ALA A 37 5.86 -4.37 4.68
C ALA A 37 5.71 -3.59 3.37
N GLY A 38 6.81 -3.34 2.66
CA GLY A 38 6.80 -2.69 1.34
C GLY A 38 5.95 -3.45 0.32
N THR A 39 6.03 -4.79 0.29
CA THR A 39 5.18 -5.62 -0.57
C THR A 39 3.70 -5.48 -0.23
N VAL A 40 3.35 -5.48 1.07
CA VAL A 40 1.95 -5.29 1.50
C VAL A 40 1.44 -3.91 1.09
N VAL A 41 2.23 -2.85 1.31
CA VAL A 41 1.88 -1.48 0.92
C VAL A 41 1.70 -1.37 -0.60
N TRP A 42 2.63 -1.92 -1.38
CA TRP A 42 2.53 -1.90 -2.84
C TRP A 42 1.25 -2.58 -3.35
N ARG A 43 0.91 -3.75 -2.81
CA ARG A 43 -0.33 -4.45 -3.16
C ARG A 43 -1.57 -3.68 -2.73
N ALA A 44 -1.53 -3.05 -1.57
CA ALA A 44 -2.61 -2.19 -1.11
C ALA A 44 -2.81 -0.98 -2.06
N ILE A 45 -1.73 -0.38 -2.57
CA ILE A 45 -1.81 0.69 -3.57
C ILE A 45 -2.48 0.20 -4.86
N LEU A 46 -2.12 -1.00 -5.34
CA LEU A 46 -2.77 -1.61 -6.51
C LEU A 46 -4.27 -1.84 -6.27
N LEU A 47 -4.63 -2.41 -5.11
CA LEU A 47 -6.04 -2.62 -4.75
C LEU A 47 -6.80 -1.29 -4.63
N GLY A 48 -6.21 -0.29 -3.98
CA GLY A 48 -6.79 1.05 -3.83
C GLY A 48 -6.99 1.77 -5.15
N SER A 49 -6.06 1.60 -6.09
CA SER A 49 -6.18 2.14 -7.45
C SER A 49 -7.30 1.46 -8.23
N ALA A 50 -7.42 0.14 -8.11
CA ALA A 50 -8.53 -0.61 -8.73
C ALA A 50 -9.88 -0.21 -8.13
N LEU A 51 -9.95 -0.05 -6.80
CA LEU A 51 -11.12 0.44 -6.09
C LEU A 51 -11.53 1.83 -6.58
N TYR A 52 -10.57 2.76 -6.69
CA TYR A 52 -10.80 4.11 -7.19
C TYR A 52 -11.43 4.11 -8.59
N LEU A 53 -10.90 3.30 -9.52
CA LEU A 53 -11.44 3.20 -10.88
C LEU A 53 -12.83 2.55 -10.93
N ALA A 54 -13.18 1.74 -9.93
CA ALA A 54 -14.45 1.03 -9.88
C ALA A 54 -15.52 1.75 -9.04
N LEU A 55 -15.22 2.94 -8.51
CA LEU A 55 -16.20 3.76 -7.79
C LEU A 55 -17.36 4.14 -8.71
N THR A 56 -18.58 4.01 -8.21
CA THR A 56 -19.80 4.39 -8.91
C THR A 56 -20.59 5.44 -8.12
N PRO A 57 -21.54 6.16 -8.74
CA PRO A 57 -22.39 7.12 -8.03
C PRO A 57 -23.31 6.51 -6.98
N ASP A 58 -23.55 5.20 -7.08
CA ASP A 58 -24.43 4.48 -6.18
C ASP A 58 -23.69 4.05 -4.91
N GLN A 59 -24.16 4.57 -3.78
CA GLN A 59 -23.58 4.28 -2.46
C GLN A 59 -23.71 2.78 -2.10
N ASP A 60 -24.80 2.11 -2.50
CA ASP A 60 -25.00 0.69 -2.23
C ASP A 60 -24.03 -0.16 -3.05
N ALA A 61 -23.78 0.23 -4.31
CA ALA A 61 -22.77 -0.39 -5.15
C ALA A 61 -21.36 -0.23 -4.56
N ASN A 62 -21.00 0.96 -4.06
CA ASN A 62 -19.70 1.19 -3.42
C ASN A 62 -19.53 0.41 -2.11
N LEU A 63 -20.59 0.21 -1.33
CA LEU A 63 -20.55 -0.59 -0.11
C LEU A 63 -20.33 -2.08 -0.43
N ARG A 64 -20.99 -2.58 -1.47
CA ARG A 64 -20.73 -3.94 -2.00
C ARG A 64 -19.32 -4.07 -2.54
N LEU A 65 -18.82 -3.07 -3.26
CA LEU A 65 -17.48 -3.03 -3.81
C LEU A 65 -16.41 -3.08 -2.69
N ASN A 66 -16.63 -2.38 -1.59
CA ASN A 66 -15.78 -2.47 -0.40
C ASN A 66 -15.77 -3.89 0.18
N MET A 67 -16.94 -4.51 0.35
CA MET A 67 -17.04 -5.89 0.84
C MET A 67 -16.33 -6.89 -0.09
N ILE A 68 -16.51 -6.74 -1.40
CA ILE A 68 -15.82 -7.57 -2.41
C ILE A 68 -14.31 -7.37 -2.32
N SER A 69 -13.84 -6.12 -2.21
CA SER A 69 -12.41 -5.83 -2.10
C SER A 69 -11.77 -6.41 -0.84
N TYR A 70 -12.53 -6.50 0.27
CA TYR A 70 -12.07 -7.18 1.47
C TYR A 70 -11.90 -8.68 1.23
N ILE A 71 -12.86 -9.34 0.57
CA ILE A 71 -12.77 -10.77 0.21
C ILE A 71 -11.58 -11.00 -0.73
N VAL A 72 -11.40 -10.14 -1.73
CA VAL A 72 -10.26 -10.21 -2.66
C VAL A 72 -8.94 -10.05 -1.90
N ALA A 73 -8.83 -9.06 -0.99
CA ALA A 73 -7.65 -8.87 -0.16
C ALA A 73 -7.36 -10.10 0.71
N LEU A 74 -8.39 -10.69 1.31
CA LEU A 74 -8.27 -11.88 2.17
C LEU A 74 -7.78 -13.10 1.38
N VAL A 75 -8.34 -13.36 0.20
CA VAL A 75 -7.93 -14.46 -0.68
C VAL A 75 -6.53 -14.23 -1.24
N TRP A 76 -6.22 -12.99 -1.64
CA TRP A 76 -4.88 -12.62 -2.11
C TRP A 76 -3.84 -12.84 -1.00
N SER A 77 -4.11 -12.39 0.22
CA SER A 77 -3.28 -12.67 1.38
C SER A 77 -3.20 -14.15 1.71
N TYR A 78 -4.15 -14.99 1.30
CA TYR A 78 -4.09 -16.42 1.59
C TYR A 78 -3.08 -17.12 0.68
N TYR A 79 -3.16 -16.84 -0.62
CA TYR A 79 -2.31 -17.47 -1.63
C TYR A 79 -0.91 -16.87 -1.71
N ASP A 80 -0.81 -15.55 -1.57
CA ASP A 80 0.43 -14.80 -1.82
C ASP A 80 0.83 -13.95 -0.60
N GLY A 81 0.21 -14.18 0.56
CA GLY A 81 0.50 -13.43 1.78
C GLY A 81 1.93 -13.59 2.23
N VAL A 82 2.56 -12.45 2.51
CA VAL A 82 3.96 -12.37 2.95
C VAL A 82 4.12 -12.97 4.34
N PHE A 83 3.08 -12.87 5.17
CA PHE A 83 3.04 -13.39 6.53
C PHE A 83 2.14 -14.63 6.65
N SER A 84 1.11 -14.72 5.80
CA SER A 84 0.09 -15.76 5.87
C SER A 84 0.62 -17.20 5.69
N ARG A 85 1.53 -17.44 4.73
CA ARG A 85 2.07 -18.80 4.43
C ARG A 85 1.01 -19.92 4.42
N GLY A 86 -0.21 -19.63 3.94
CA GLY A 86 -1.34 -20.57 3.91
C GLY A 86 -2.09 -20.76 5.24
N ARG A 87 -1.89 -19.89 6.24
CA ARG A 87 -2.65 -19.90 7.50
C ARG A 87 -3.73 -18.83 7.48
N TRP A 88 -4.99 -19.26 7.45
CA TRP A 88 -6.17 -18.39 7.41
C TRP A 88 -6.18 -17.28 8.49
N SER A 89 -5.70 -17.56 9.71
CA SER A 89 -5.67 -16.56 10.78
C SER A 89 -4.72 -15.38 10.48
N PHE A 90 -3.55 -15.66 9.89
CA PHE A 90 -2.61 -14.61 9.49
C PHE A 90 -3.06 -13.95 8.18
N SER A 91 -3.70 -14.71 7.29
CA SER A 91 -4.34 -14.19 6.08
C SER A 91 -5.41 -13.14 6.39
N ALA A 92 -6.22 -13.39 7.42
CA ALA A 92 -7.26 -12.47 7.83
C ALA A 92 -6.67 -11.13 8.29
N VAL A 93 -5.63 -11.19 9.13
CA VAL A 93 -4.93 -9.99 9.61
C VAL A 93 -4.26 -9.24 8.45
N GLU A 94 -3.50 -9.94 7.61
CA GLU A 94 -2.82 -9.34 6.45
C GLU A 94 -3.83 -8.76 5.44
N GLY A 95 -4.94 -9.45 5.20
CA GLY A 95 -6.02 -9.01 4.32
C GLY A 95 -6.76 -7.78 4.85
N ILE A 96 -7.01 -7.70 6.16
CA ILE A 96 -7.57 -6.50 6.81
C ILE A 96 -6.65 -5.30 6.58
N PHE A 97 -5.34 -5.45 6.85
CA PHE A 97 -4.39 -4.36 6.62
C PHE A 97 -4.33 -3.95 5.16
N LEU A 98 -4.26 -4.91 4.24
CA LEU A 98 -4.20 -4.66 2.81
C LEU A 98 -5.47 -3.93 2.32
N HIS A 99 -6.65 -4.35 2.80
CA HIS A 99 -7.91 -3.70 2.48
C HIS A 99 -7.99 -2.27 3.02
N LEU A 100 -7.68 -2.06 4.32
CA LEU A 100 -7.75 -0.73 4.94
C LEU A 100 -6.79 0.25 4.28
N ILE A 101 -5.54 -0.17 4.04
CA ILE A 101 -4.56 0.67 3.33
C ILE A 101 -5.06 0.95 1.90
N GLY A 102 -5.60 -0.06 1.22
CA GLY A 102 -6.14 0.10 -0.14
C GLY A 102 -7.29 1.10 -0.20
N VAL A 103 -8.27 1.02 0.70
CA VAL A 103 -9.37 1.99 0.79
C VAL A 103 -8.85 3.40 1.04
N GLN A 104 -7.87 3.57 1.92
CA GLN A 104 -7.27 4.89 2.18
C GLN A 104 -6.54 5.44 0.95
N VAL A 105 -5.81 4.59 0.22
CA VAL A 105 -5.19 4.97 -1.05
C VAL A 105 -6.25 5.37 -2.08
N GLY A 106 -7.33 4.59 -2.21
CA GLY A 106 -8.43 4.92 -3.13
C GLY A 106 -9.11 6.25 -2.80
N ASN A 107 -9.36 6.51 -1.51
CA ASN A 107 -9.89 7.79 -1.05
C ASN A 107 -8.91 8.95 -1.32
N LEU A 108 -7.61 8.74 -1.12
CA LEU A 108 -6.58 9.74 -1.42
C LEU A 108 -6.50 10.03 -2.92
N LEU A 109 -6.61 9.01 -3.77
CA LEU A 109 -6.70 9.19 -5.23
C LEU A 109 -7.93 9.99 -5.62
N ALA A 110 -9.09 9.73 -5.00
CA ALA A 110 -10.30 10.53 -5.22
C ALA A 110 -10.18 11.98 -4.76
N LEU A 111 -9.39 12.26 -3.73
CA LEU A 111 -9.08 13.65 -3.33
C LEU A 111 -8.12 14.33 -4.32
N MET A 112 -7.13 13.61 -4.85
CA MET A 112 -6.11 14.20 -5.75
C MET A 112 -6.61 14.38 -7.18
N PHE A 113 -7.31 13.39 -7.73
CA PHE A 113 -7.74 13.37 -9.13
C PHE A 113 -9.21 13.76 -9.31
N GLY A 114 -9.91 14.06 -8.20
CA GLY A 114 -11.35 14.27 -8.18
C GLY A 114 -12.10 12.95 -8.07
N ASN A 115 -13.32 13.02 -7.55
CA ASN A 115 -14.16 11.84 -7.45
C ASN A 115 -14.60 11.42 -8.87
N PRO A 116 -14.31 10.20 -9.36
CA PRO A 116 -14.77 9.73 -10.67
C PRO A 116 -16.29 9.74 -10.78
N VAL A 117 -16.99 9.78 -9.65
CA VAL A 117 -18.45 9.96 -9.54
C VAL A 117 -18.92 11.39 -9.89
N LEU A 118 -18.08 12.40 -9.68
CA LEU A 118 -18.42 13.82 -9.87
C LEU A 118 -17.92 14.38 -11.21
N SER A 119 -17.22 13.59 -12.02
CA SER A 119 -16.86 13.98 -13.38
C SER A 119 -17.98 13.54 -14.34
N PRO A 120 -18.70 14.48 -14.97
CA PRO A 120 -19.72 14.15 -15.98
C PRO A 120 -19.12 13.51 -17.23
#